data_AF-A0A7Y0KR22-F1
#
_entry.id   AF-A0A7Y0KR22-F1
#
_cell.length_a   1.000
_cell.length_b   1.000
_cell.length_c   1.000
_cell.angle_alpha   90.00
_cell.angle_beta   90.00
_cell.angle_gamma   90.00
#
_symmetry.space_group_name_H-M   'P 1'
#
loop_
_entity.id
_entity.type
_entity.pdbx_description
1 polymer ?
#
loop_
_entity_poly.entity_id
_entity_poly.type
_entity_poly.pdbx_seq_one_letter_code
_entity_poly.pdbx_strand_id
1 'polypeptide(L)'
;MSLLNQIGLSRENADAELLELTSRIELNCVPTFDTLAPSRCGTLLRGQPYLSELAWMRCNAHLDNAYSLVGLIHTIAPPFIRELIGAAAVAPTYQWDALICTSPAVKHSMEIMFDSFAAHMANRFGAVRNPRPQLPLIPLAVDTEAMGHKRTDLESRAEFRKRFSIDSDDIVVLWVGRLSYFEKAFPQSMIEAVQLASKNCKSRLHFLMAGWFPGGDDDLRLYKQAADLLAPELNLIALNGNDSSLVDKCWAAADIFISLVDNIQETFGITPVEAMAAGLPVVVSDWDGYRYTVRDQVDGILIPTLASAGGDLGYLLSMLHSLEVETYQTYVGAVAQHTAVHVQKAAAAIAQLASNSQQRITMGEAGRRRALDMFSWPVVVDLYKQLFDELAQRRLTVEPSFASNAPRLNPLRGEPFRDFTHFATHVIEPSLRLRLSQGSKASNLEACLLVQLNTFYPGLRGSPEDAMKLLFALEESGPQGLLVDELLENISSQRKPYLENTLVWMAKLGLIDWLPS
;
A
#
# COMPACT_ATOMS: atom_id res chain seq x y z
N MET A 1 -5.16 8.05 -5.83
CA MET A 1 -5.57 7.77 -4.44
C MET A 1 -4.66 6.76 -3.71
N SER A 2 -3.36 6.60 -4.02
CA SER A 2 -2.46 5.77 -3.18
C SER A 2 -0.99 6.23 -3.07
N LEU A 3 -0.55 7.22 -3.84
CA LEU A 3 0.77 7.86 -3.61
C LEU A 3 0.70 8.92 -2.49
N LEU A 4 -0.44 9.63 -2.40
CA LEU A 4 -0.64 10.76 -1.49
C LEU A 4 -0.69 10.36 0.00
N ASN A 5 -1.07 9.12 0.33
CA ASN A 5 -1.10 8.67 1.72
C ASN A 5 0.29 8.45 2.34
N GLN A 6 1.35 8.29 1.53
CA GLN A 6 2.71 8.23 2.06
C GLN A 6 3.28 9.60 2.40
N ILE A 7 2.70 10.66 1.81
CA ILE A 7 3.10 12.06 1.98
C ILE A 7 2.08 12.86 2.82
N GLY A 8 1.15 12.19 3.51
CA GLY A 8 0.21 12.86 4.45
C GLY A 8 -0.78 13.85 3.81
N LEU A 9 -0.86 13.92 2.49
CA LEU A 9 -1.65 14.91 1.77
C LEU A 9 -3.10 14.44 1.59
N SER A 10 -4.00 14.89 2.46
CA SER A 10 -5.45 14.84 2.19
C SER A 10 -5.77 15.73 0.99
N ARG A 11 -6.85 15.47 0.23
CA ARG A 11 -7.21 16.29 -0.95
C ARG A 11 -7.46 17.76 -0.59
N GLU A 12 -7.97 18.01 0.63
CA GLU A 12 -8.23 19.35 1.17
C GLU A 12 -6.94 20.07 1.60
N ASN A 13 -5.93 19.35 2.11
CA ASN A 13 -4.60 19.90 2.41
C ASN A 13 -3.74 20.03 1.15
N ALA A 14 -3.99 19.17 0.16
CA ALA A 14 -3.24 19.13 -1.07
C ALA A 14 -3.44 20.40 -1.89
N ASP A 15 -4.65 20.95 -2.00
CA ASP A 15 -4.84 22.15 -2.82
C ASP A 15 -4.06 23.37 -2.26
N ALA A 16 -3.97 23.53 -0.93
CA ALA A 16 -3.23 24.62 -0.30
C ALA A 16 -1.69 24.40 -0.33
N GLU A 17 -1.20 23.20 0.00
CA GLU A 17 0.23 22.87 -0.02
C GLU A 17 0.78 22.73 -1.45
N LEU A 18 -0.01 22.20 -2.40
CA LEU A 18 0.38 22.11 -3.82
C LEU A 18 0.49 23.52 -4.43
N LEU A 19 -0.37 24.47 -4.04
CA LEU A 19 -0.30 25.86 -4.51
C LEU A 19 1.05 26.53 -4.15
N GLU A 20 1.59 26.32 -2.95
CA GLU A 20 2.92 26.84 -2.58
C GLU A 20 4.07 26.14 -3.33
N LEU A 21 3.94 24.82 -3.57
CA LEU A 21 4.94 24.01 -4.27
C LEU A 21 5.04 24.29 -5.78
N THR A 22 3.98 24.81 -6.41
CA THR A 22 3.92 25.08 -7.85
C THR A 22 4.91 26.13 -8.37
N SER A 23 5.54 26.91 -7.48
CA SER A 23 6.60 27.86 -7.87
C SER A 23 7.91 27.18 -8.31
N ARG A 24 8.09 25.89 -7.99
CA ARG A 24 9.34 25.12 -8.26
C ARG A 24 9.11 23.72 -8.85
N ILE A 25 7.87 23.25 -8.92
CA ILE A 25 7.51 21.90 -9.36
C ILE A 25 6.40 21.98 -10.41
N GLU A 26 6.61 21.38 -11.58
CA GLU A 26 5.57 21.22 -12.59
C GLU A 26 4.66 20.05 -12.20
N LEU A 27 3.41 20.35 -11.85
CA LEU A 27 2.41 19.34 -11.50
C LEU A 27 1.53 19.03 -12.70
N ASN A 28 1.60 17.78 -13.16
CA ASN A 28 0.78 17.28 -14.27
C ASN A 28 -0.11 16.13 -13.79
N CYS A 29 -1.42 16.25 -14.05
CA CYS A 29 -2.37 15.18 -13.80
C CYS A 29 -2.52 14.34 -15.06
N VAL A 30 -2.04 13.10 -15.01
CA VAL A 30 -2.18 12.13 -16.11
C VAL A 30 -2.92 10.87 -15.62
N PRO A 31 -3.58 10.12 -16.51
CA PRO A 31 -4.11 8.81 -16.16
C PRO A 31 -3.01 7.88 -15.64
N THR A 32 -3.35 6.99 -14.71
CA THR A 32 -2.39 6.01 -14.15
C THR A 32 -1.73 5.12 -15.21
N PHE A 33 -2.37 5.00 -16.38
CA PHE A 33 -1.88 4.22 -17.50
C PHE A 33 -1.00 4.98 -18.49
N ASP A 34 -0.73 6.25 -18.25
CA ASP A 34 0.16 7.06 -19.08
C ASP A 34 1.62 6.59 -18.90
N THR A 35 2.27 6.25 -20.01
CA THR A 35 3.67 5.81 -20.04
C THR A 35 4.62 6.92 -20.47
N LEU A 36 4.10 8.02 -21.02
CA LEU A 36 4.91 9.14 -21.54
C LEU A 36 5.41 10.07 -20.43
N ALA A 37 4.58 10.37 -19.42
CA ALA A 37 4.97 11.19 -18.29
C ALA A 37 6.09 10.53 -17.47
N PRO A 38 6.00 9.24 -17.08
CA PRO A 38 7.14 8.53 -16.50
C PRO A 38 8.39 8.55 -17.38
N SER A 39 8.23 8.41 -18.70
CA SER A 39 9.36 8.47 -19.63
C SER A 39 10.06 9.84 -19.65
N ARG A 40 9.33 10.94 -19.44
CA ARG A 40 9.94 12.28 -19.32
C ARG A 40 10.65 12.47 -17.97
N CYS A 41 10.11 11.89 -16.90
CA CYS A 41 10.66 12.01 -15.54
C CYS A 41 11.80 11.01 -15.25
N GLY A 42 11.90 9.92 -16.01
CA GLY A 42 12.90 8.87 -15.83
C GLY A 42 12.58 7.86 -14.72
N THR A 43 11.58 8.10 -13.87
CA THR A 43 11.15 7.19 -12.80
C THR A 43 9.64 7.30 -12.56
N LEU A 44 8.99 6.14 -12.35
CA LEU A 44 7.64 6.02 -11.80
C LEU A 44 7.73 5.43 -10.39
N LEU A 45 7.58 6.28 -9.37
CA LEU A 45 7.41 5.85 -8.00
C LEU A 45 5.94 5.47 -7.75
N ARG A 46 5.71 4.22 -7.35
CA ARG A 46 4.42 3.67 -6.93
C ARG A 46 4.46 3.44 -5.43
N GLY A 47 3.47 3.99 -4.73
CA GLY A 47 3.31 3.80 -3.27
C GLY A 47 2.78 2.41 -2.88
N GLN A 48 3.06 1.40 -3.70
CA GLN A 48 2.62 0.01 -3.57
C GLN A 48 3.70 -0.88 -4.16
N PRO A 49 3.84 -2.14 -3.72
CA PRO A 49 4.96 -2.98 -4.11
C PRO A 49 4.71 -3.78 -5.41
N TYR A 50 3.63 -3.51 -6.13
CA TYR A 50 3.25 -4.29 -7.32
C TYR A 50 3.78 -3.63 -8.60
N LEU A 51 4.81 -4.22 -9.20
CA LEU A 51 5.42 -3.68 -10.42
C LEU A 51 4.97 -4.37 -11.71
N SER A 52 4.44 -5.60 -11.63
CA SER A 52 4.14 -6.44 -12.79
C SER A 52 3.35 -5.70 -13.89
N GLU A 53 2.21 -5.11 -13.53
CA GLU A 53 1.35 -4.43 -14.51
C GLU A 53 2.02 -3.21 -15.14
N LEU A 54 2.73 -2.41 -14.33
CA LEU A 54 3.45 -1.24 -14.83
C LEU A 54 4.60 -1.65 -15.75
N ALA A 55 5.25 -2.77 -15.46
CA ALA A 55 6.30 -3.35 -16.28
C ALA A 55 5.74 -3.80 -17.64
N TRP A 56 4.61 -4.52 -17.65
CA TRP A 56 3.94 -4.91 -18.89
C TRP A 56 3.47 -3.72 -19.72
N MET A 57 2.98 -2.64 -19.08
CA MET A 57 2.59 -1.43 -19.79
C MET A 57 3.79 -0.70 -20.41
N ARG A 58 4.90 -0.60 -19.67
CA ARG A 58 6.16 -0.07 -20.18
C ARG A 58 6.68 -0.88 -21.37
N CYS A 59 6.64 -2.21 -21.25
CA CYS A 59 7.06 -3.14 -22.30
C CYS A 59 6.17 -3.01 -23.56
N ASN A 60 4.84 -2.98 -23.38
CA ASN A 60 3.88 -2.80 -24.47
C ASN A 60 4.07 -1.49 -25.23
N ALA A 61 4.47 -0.42 -24.53
CA ALA A 61 4.75 0.87 -25.13
C ALA A 61 6.15 0.97 -25.79
N HIS A 62 6.95 -0.11 -25.78
CA HIS A 62 8.34 -0.11 -26.26
C HIS A 62 9.26 0.85 -25.47
N LEU A 63 9.02 0.96 -24.15
CA LEU A 63 9.69 1.91 -23.26
C LEU A 63 10.55 1.22 -22.18
N ASP A 64 11.03 0.00 -22.44
CA ASP A 64 11.76 -0.85 -21.47
C ASP A 64 12.87 -0.11 -20.70
N ASN A 65 13.64 0.72 -21.41
CA ASN A 65 14.77 1.49 -20.85
C ASN A 65 14.44 2.96 -20.59
N ALA A 66 13.22 3.41 -20.87
CA ALA A 66 12.88 4.82 -20.83
C ALA A 66 12.76 5.37 -19.39
N TYR A 67 12.30 4.54 -18.46
CA TYR A 67 12.16 4.91 -17.06
C TYR A 67 12.20 3.70 -16.12
N SER A 68 12.52 3.95 -14.86
CA SER A 68 12.51 2.95 -13.79
C SER A 68 11.16 2.84 -13.11
N LEU A 69 10.81 1.64 -12.68
CA LEU A 69 9.67 1.36 -11.82
C LEU A 69 10.16 1.20 -10.39
N VAL A 70 9.62 2.00 -9.47
CA VAL A 70 9.99 1.92 -8.05
C VAL A 70 8.73 1.67 -7.24
N GLY A 71 8.69 0.57 -6.49
CA GLY A 71 7.60 0.24 -5.56
C GLY A 71 8.04 0.42 -4.11
N LEU A 72 7.08 0.60 -3.20
CA LEU A 72 7.32 0.61 -1.75
C LEU A 72 6.57 -0.54 -1.06
N ILE A 73 7.30 -1.33 -0.27
CA ILE A 73 6.74 -2.42 0.54
C ILE A 73 6.27 -1.87 1.89
N HIS A 74 4.99 -2.08 2.21
CA HIS A 74 4.40 -1.73 3.51
C HIS A 74 4.11 -2.93 4.40
N THR A 75 3.87 -4.08 3.78
CA THR A 75 3.61 -5.35 4.46
C THR A 75 4.02 -6.49 3.55
N ILE A 76 4.44 -7.58 4.18
CA ILE A 76 4.74 -8.85 3.51
C ILE A 76 4.00 -10.02 4.17
N ALA A 77 3.13 -9.74 5.16
CA ALA A 77 2.45 -10.76 5.94
C ALA A 77 1.39 -11.56 5.16
N PRO A 78 0.52 -10.95 4.32
CA PRO A 78 -0.46 -11.74 3.58
C PRO A 78 0.22 -12.50 2.41
N PRO A 79 -0.02 -13.81 2.25
CA PRO A 79 0.50 -14.59 1.11
C PRO A 79 0.15 -13.99 -0.25
N PHE A 80 -1.08 -13.48 -0.43
CA PHE A 80 -1.50 -12.83 -1.68
C PHE A 80 -0.65 -11.59 -2.03
N ILE A 81 -0.25 -10.80 -1.03
CA ILE A 81 0.64 -9.65 -1.27
C ILE A 81 2.01 -10.14 -1.74
N ARG A 82 2.53 -11.21 -1.14
CA ARG A 82 3.80 -11.81 -1.59
C ARG A 82 3.71 -12.36 -3.01
N GLU A 83 2.57 -12.94 -3.41
CA GLU A 83 2.33 -13.38 -4.78
C GLU A 83 2.36 -12.19 -5.76
N LEU A 84 1.66 -11.09 -5.44
CA LEU A 84 1.65 -9.89 -6.28
C LEU A 84 3.04 -9.24 -6.40
N ILE A 85 3.85 -9.27 -5.33
CA ILE A 85 5.25 -8.83 -5.37
C ILE A 85 6.07 -9.79 -6.23
N GLY A 86 5.91 -11.10 -6.01
CA GLY A 86 6.60 -12.17 -6.72
C GLY A 86 6.34 -12.17 -8.22
N ALA A 87 5.17 -11.69 -8.68
CA ALA A 87 4.86 -11.49 -10.09
C ALA A 87 5.89 -10.60 -10.82
N ALA A 88 6.63 -9.75 -10.10
CA ALA A 88 7.75 -8.99 -10.68
C ALA A 88 8.84 -9.89 -11.27
N ALA A 89 9.05 -11.10 -10.74
CA ALA A 89 10.07 -12.05 -11.20
C ALA A 89 9.78 -12.63 -12.60
N VAL A 90 8.51 -12.64 -13.01
CA VAL A 90 8.07 -13.18 -14.31
C VAL A 90 7.57 -12.09 -15.27
N ALA A 91 7.38 -10.86 -14.77
CA ALA A 91 7.09 -9.68 -15.57
C ALA A 91 8.37 -9.10 -16.20
N PRO A 92 8.26 -8.22 -17.22
CA PRO A 92 9.42 -7.53 -17.83
C PRO A 92 9.98 -6.43 -16.91
N THR A 93 10.39 -6.83 -15.71
CA THR A 93 11.16 -6.00 -14.79
C THR A 93 12.65 -6.18 -15.01
N TYR A 94 13.41 -5.16 -14.63
CA TYR A 94 14.83 -5.08 -14.92
C TYR A 94 15.63 -4.69 -13.67
N GLN A 95 16.96 -4.79 -13.78
CA GLN A 95 17.86 -4.41 -12.68
C GLN A 95 17.87 -2.91 -12.37
N TRP A 96 17.24 -2.09 -13.21
CA TRP A 96 16.98 -0.69 -12.94
C TRP A 96 15.58 -0.43 -12.37
N ASP A 97 14.79 -1.46 -12.07
CA ASP A 97 13.59 -1.29 -11.25
C ASP A 97 13.94 -1.54 -9.78
N ALA A 98 13.09 -1.10 -8.86
CA ALA A 98 13.33 -1.30 -7.43
C ALA A 98 12.05 -1.55 -6.63
N LEU A 99 12.17 -2.36 -5.58
CA LEU A 99 11.20 -2.52 -4.51
C LEU A 99 11.85 -2.09 -3.21
N ILE A 100 11.47 -0.91 -2.72
CA ILE A 100 12.01 -0.36 -1.49
C ILE A 100 11.55 -1.21 -0.31
N CYS A 101 12.53 -1.68 0.45
CA CYS A 101 12.35 -2.36 1.73
C CYS A 101 12.51 -1.35 2.87
N THR A 102 11.59 -1.38 3.83
CA THR A 102 11.57 -0.42 4.95
C THR A 102 12.44 -0.84 6.13
N SER A 103 12.74 -2.14 6.26
CA SER A 103 13.64 -2.70 7.28
C SER A 103 14.58 -3.76 6.67
N PRO A 104 15.70 -4.06 7.35
CA PRO A 104 16.56 -5.19 7.00
C PRO A 104 15.83 -6.54 6.99
N ALA A 105 14.84 -6.76 7.86
CA ALA A 105 14.12 -8.04 7.89
C ALA A 105 13.09 -8.17 6.75
N VAL A 106 12.45 -7.06 6.33
CA VAL A 106 11.68 -7.02 5.07
C VAL A 106 12.60 -7.35 3.90
N LYS A 107 13.77 -6.70 3.81
CA LYS A 107 14.73 -6.95 2.73
C LYS A 107 15.16 -8.41 2.69
N HIS A 108 15.56 -8.97 3.82
CA HIS A 108 15.98 -10.37 3.95
C HIS A 108 14.86 -11.34 3.52
N SER A 109 13.62 -11.07 3.94
CA SER A 109 12.47 -11.90 3.55
C SER A 109 12.20 -11.85 2.04
N MET A 110 12.37 -10.68 1.41
CA MET A 110 12.24 -10.53 -0.04
C MET A 110 13.37 -11.23 -0.81
N GLU A 111 14.61 -11.15 -0.32
CA GLU A 111 15.75 -11.89 -0.88
C GLU A 111 15.46 -13.40 -0.87
N ILE A 112 15.08 -13.96 0.28
CA ILE A 112 14.71 -15.39 0.40
C ILE A 112 13.58 -15.76 -0.56
N MET A 113 12.52 -14.93 -0.61
CA MET A 113 11.36 -15.19 -1.46
C MET A 113 11.74 -15.22 -2.95
N PHE A 114 12.45 -14.21 -3.43
CA PHE A 114 12.86 -14.14 -4.83
C PHE A 114 13.90 -15.22 -5.18
N ASP A 115 14.83 -15.55 -4.28
CA ASP A 115 15.81 -16.62 -4.49
C ASP A 115 15.12 -18.00 -4.55
N SER A 116 14.15 -18.24 -3.68
CA SER A 116 13.35 -19.47 -3.68
C SER A 116 12.51 -19.59 -4.96
N PHE A 117 11.90 -18.49 -5.41
CA PHE A 117 11.14 -18.49 -6.66
C PHE A 117 12.06 -18.69 -7.87
N ALA A 118 13.24 -18.09 -7.88
CA ALA A 118 14.27 -18.32 -8.89
C ALA A 118 14.67 -19.80 -8.97
N ALA A 119 14.93 -20.41 -7.81
CA ALA A 119 15.29 -21.83 -7.73
C ALA A 119 14.16 -22.73 -8.25
N HIS A 120 12.91 -22.39 -7.95
CA HIS A 120 11.76 -23.09 -8.52
C HIS A 120 11.71 -22.98 -10.05
N MET A 121 11.89 -21.78 -10.61
CA MET A 121 11.90 -21.57 -12.07
C MET A 121 13.08 -22.28 -12.75
N ALA A 122 14.26 -22.27 -12.12
CA ALA A 122 15.43 -23.01 -12.61
C ALA A 122 15.15 -24.52 -12.66
N ASN A 123 14.56 -25.08 -11.60
CA ASN A 123 14.22 -26.50 -11.54
C ASN A 123 13.10 -26.88 -12.51
N ARG A 124 12.05 -26.06 -12.62
CA ARG A 124 10.86 -26.37 -13.41
C ARG A 124 11.05 -26.15 -14.92
N PHE A 125 11.77 -25.09 -15.29
CA PHE A 125 11.87 -24.62 -16.68
C PHE A 125 13.30 -24.57 -17.22
N GLY A 126 14.31 -24.92 -16.43
CA GLY A 126 15.72 -24.76 -16.82
C GLY A 126 16.13 -23.29 -16.93
N ALA A 127 15.45 -22.39 -16.19
CA ALA A 127 15.75 -20.96 -16.23
C ALA A 127 17.19 -20.68 -15.74
N VAL A 128 17.99 -20.09 -16.62
CA VAL A 128 19.40 -19.72 -16.34
C VAL A 128 19.58 -18.25 -15.98
N ARG A 129 18.54 -17.43 -16.18
CA ARG A 129 18.51 -16.00 -15.87
C ARG A 129 17.27 -15.70 -15.06
N ASN A 130 17.41 -14.81 -14.08
CA ASN A 130 16.31 -14.34 -13.24
C ASN A 130 16.48 -12.84 -12.98
N PRO A 131 16.17 -11.97 -13.95
CA PRO A 131 16.16 -10.53 -13.69
C PRO A 131 15.12 -10.24 -12.59
N ARG A 132 15.50 -9.42 -11.62
CA ARG A 132 14.60 -8.93 -10.57
C ARG A 132 14.88 -7.47 -10.25
N PRO A 133 13.90 -6.74 -9.69
CA PRO A 133 14.12 -5.40 -9.16
C PRO A 133 15.20 -5.38 -8.06
N GLN A 134 15.86 -4.25 -7.89
CA GLN A 134 16.70 -3.96 -6.74
C GLN A 134 15.85 -3.97 -5.47
N LEU A 135 16.48 -4.30 -4.33
CA LEU A 135 15.86 -4.29 -3.01
C LEU A 135 16.56 -3.26 -2.09
N PRO A 136 16.50 -1.95 -2.42
CA PRO A 136 17.15 -0.92 -1.60
C PRO A 136 16.47 -0.82 -0.23
N LEU A 137 17.28 -0.55 0.80
CA LEU A 137 16.80 -0.29 2.14
C LEU A 137 16.63 1.22 2.30
N ILE A 138 15.38 1.70 2.33
CA ILE A 138 15.07 3.11 2.60
C ILE A 138 14.00 3.13 3.70
N PRO A 139 14.27 3.76 4.86
CA PRO A 139 13.30 3.82 5.95
C PRO A 139 12.12 4.74 5.61
N LEU A 140 11.04 4.66 6.40
CA LEU A 140 9.97 5.65 6.33
C LEU A 140 10.39 6.93 7.08
N ALA A 141 9.90 8.06 6.59
CA ALA A 141 10.13 9.36 7.20
C ALA A 141 9.09 9.68 8.28
N VAL A 142 9.48 10.51 9.24
CA VAL A 142 8.64 11.13 10.26
C VAL A 142 8.85 12.64 10.23
N ASP A 143 7.78 13.39 10.50
CA ASP A 143 7.87 14.83 10.75
C ASP A 143 8.49 15.09 12.13
N THR A 144 9.82 15.09 12.16
CA THR A 144 10.59 15.23 13.40
C THR A 144 10.41 16.58 14.08
N GLU A 145 10.09 17.63 13.31
CA GLU A 145 9.88 18.97 13.84
C GLU A 145 8.53 19.07 14.54
N ALA A 146 7.45 18.66 13.86
CA ALA A 146 6.12 18.63 14.44
C ALA A 146 6.07 17.76 15.70
N MET A 147 6.69 16.57 15.66
CA MET A 147 6.76 15.69 16.84
C MET A 147 7.57 16.30 17.98
N GLY A 148 8.67 16.99 17.67
CA GLY A 148 9.48 17.71 18.65
C GLY A 148 8.70 18.82 19.38
N HIS A 149 7.83 19.54 18.66
CA HIS A 149 6.99 20.61 19.23
C HIS A 149 5.92 20.09 20.19
N LYS A 150 5.28 18.95 19.88
CA LYS A 150 4.23 18.35 20.73
C LYS A 150 4.72 18.08 22.14
N ARG A 151 5.97 17.64 22.32
CA ARG A 151 6.53 17.37 23.65
C ARG A 151 6.80 18.63 24.46
N THR A 152 7.19 19.72 23.79
CA THR A 152 7.52 20.98 24.44
C THR A 152 6.29 21.83 24.78
N ASP A 153 5.09 21.39 24.40
CA ASP A 153 3.83 22.04 24.77
C ASP A 153 3.46 21.75 26.24
N LEU A 154 4.04 22.57 27.13
CA LEU A 154 3.83 22.47 28.58
C LEU A 154 2.40 22.82 29.00
N GLU A 155 1.69 23.64 28.22
CA GLU A 155 0.30 24.02 28.49
C GLU A 155 -0.63 22.82 28.25
N SER A 156 -0.53 22.19 27.07
CA SER A 156 -1.27 20.97 26.74
C SER A 156 -0.97 19.85 27.73
N ARG A 157 0.30 19.68 28.13
CA ARG A 157 0.69 18.72 29.17
C ARG A 157 -0.03 18.97 30.49
N ALA A 158 -0.01 20.22 30.98
CA ALA A 158 -0.63 20.59 32.24
C ALA A 158 -2.16 20.45 32.19
N GLU A 159 -2.80 20.86 31.09
CA GLU A 159 -4.24 20.73 30.87
C GLU A 159 -4.66 19.26 30.88
N PHE A 160 -3.97 18.41 30.12
CA PHE A 160 -4.27 16.98 30.03
C PHE A 160 -4.10 16.30 31.38
N ARG A 161 -2.96 16.50 32.05
CA ARG A 161 -2.69 15.89 33.36
C ARG A 161 -3.72 16.32 34.41
N LYS A 162 -4.12 17.59 34.42
CA LYS A 162 -5.21 18.08 35.29
C LYS A 162 -6.56 17.42 34.98
N ARG A 163 -6.92 17.28 33.70
CA ARG A 163 -8.19 16.67 33.25
C ARG A 163 -8.35 15.22 33.72
N PHE A 164 -7.25 14.46 33.76
CA PHE A 164 -7.25 13.04 34.13
C PHE A 164 -6.72 12.77 35.54
N SER A 165 -6.57 13.81 36.37
CA SER A 165 -6.07 13.69 37.76
C SER A 165 -4.73 12.94 37.84
N ILE A 166 -3.79 13.31 36.97
CA ILE A 166 -2.42 12.82 36.93
C ILE A 166 -1.54 13.86 37.63
N ASP A 167 -0.88 13.46 38.72
CA ASP A 167 -0.04 14.37 39.49
C ASP A 167 1.29 14.68 38.78
N SER A 168 2.05 15.66 39.26
CA SER A 168 3.34 16.03 38.65
C SER A 168 4.35 14.89 38.66
N ASP A 169 4.35 14.10 39.75
CA ASP A 169 5.31 13.04 40.03
C ASP A 169 4.88 11.68 39.46
N ASP A 170 3.66 11.61 38.90
CA ASP A 170 3.11 10.44 38.24
C ASP A 170 3.76 10.24 36.85
N ILE A 171 3.80 8.98 36.42
CA ILE A 171 4.40 8.55 35.17
C ILE A 171 3.31 8.09 34.20
N VAL A 172 3.28 8.70 33.02
CA VAL A 172 2.36 8.33 31.93
C VAL A 172 3.09 7.45 30.93
N VAL A 173 2.66 6.19 30.83
CA VAL A 173 3.08 5.25 29.78
C VAL A 173 2.08 5.37 28.63
N LEU A 174 2.56 5.69 27.44
CA LEU A 174 1.74 5.98 26.27
C LEU A 174 1.87 4.89 25.20
N TRP A 175 0.74 4.46 24.68
CA TRP A 175 0.62 3.75 23.41
C TRP A 175 -0.26 4.59 22.47
N VAL A 176 0.14 4.71 21.20
CA VAL A 176 -0.61 5.44 20.15
C VAL A 176 -0.75 4.57 18.90
N GLY A 177 -1.92 4.62 18.25
CA GLY A 177 -2.13 4.01 16.94
C GLY A 177 -3.49 3.33 16.76
N ARG A 178 -3.59 2.39 15.82
CA ARG A 178 -4.79 1.55 15.62
C ARG A 178 -4.82 0.40 16.64
N LEU A 179 -5.85 0.34 17.47
CA LEU A 179 -6.01 -0.64 18.55
C LEU A 179 -6.57 -1.95 18.01
N SER A 180 -5.79 -2.61 17.15
CA SER A 180 -6.11 -3.91 16.57
C SER A 180 -5.23 -5.01 17.17
N TYR A 181 -5.84 -5.98 17.83
CA TYR A 181 -5.09 -7.12 18.38
C TYR A 181 -4.59 -8.10 17.30
N PHE A 182 -5.23 -8.10 16.12
CA PHE A 182 -4.86 -8.97 15.00
C PHE A 182 -3.97 -8.30 13.95
N GLU A 183 -3.78 -6.98 13.96
CA GLU A 183 -2.84 -6.27 13.05
C GLU A 183 -1.70 -5.55 13.77
N LYS A 184 -1.81 -5.30 15.07
CA LYS A 184 -0.83 -4.54 15.86
C LYS A 184 -0.29 -5.31 17.04
N ALA A 185 -1.08 -5.47 18.09
CA ALA A 185 -0.61 -6.12 19.31
C ALA A 185 -1.76 -6.59 20.16
N PHE A 186 -1.64 -7.79 20.73
CA PHE A 186 -2.49 -8.18 21.84
C PHE A 186 -2.18 -7.31 23.07
N PRO A 187 -3.18 -6.63 23.68
CA PRO A 187 -2.93 -5.64 24.73
C PRO A 187 -2.44 -6.24 26.05
N GLN A 188 -2.68 -7.53 26.29
CA GLN A 188 -2.42 -8.23 27.55
C GLN A 188 -0.98 -8.04 28.02
N SER A 189 -0.01 -8.25 27.11
CA SER A 189 1.42 -8.08 27.42
C SER A 189 1.77 -6.68 27.91
N MET A 190 1.15 -5.64 27.34
CA MET A 190 1.38 -4.25 27.75
C MET A 190 0.68 -3.94 29.07
N ILE A 191 -0.59 -4.34 29.20
CA ILE A 191 -1.39 -4.15 30.42
C ILE A 191 -0.69 -4.78 31.63
N GLU A 192 -0.30 -6.05 31.51
CA GLU A 192 0.41 -6.78 32.57
C GLU A 192 1.77 -6.16 32.87
N ALA A 193 2.53 -5.76 31.85
CA ALA A 193 3.84 -5.13 32.06
C ALA A 193 3.74 -3.81 32.84
N VAL A 194 2.77 -2.96 32.52
CA VAL A 194 2.58 -1.68 33.24
C VAL A 194 2.07 -1.92 34.66
N GLN A 195 1.16 -2.88 34.87
CA GLN A 195 0.71 -3.27 36.21
C GLN A 195 1.83 -3.86 37.07
N LEU A 196 2.69 -4.69 36.50
CA LEU A 196 3.84 -5.23 37.24
C LEU A 196 4.89 -4.15 37.54
N ALA A 197 5.07 -3.18 36.63
CA ALA A 197 5.94 -2.05 36.86
C ALA A 197 5.43 -1.14 37.98
N SER A 198 4.11 -0.92 38.07
CA SER A 198 3.50 -0.04 39.08
C SER A 198 3.76 -0.52 40.50
N LYS A 199 3.82 -1.85 40.71
CA LYS A 199 4.16 -2.47 42.00
C LYS A 199 5.61 -2.28 42.43
N ASN A 200 6.50 -1.95 41.49
CA ASN A 200 7.93 -1.80 41.73
C ASN A 200 8.39 -0.33 41.66
N CYS A 201 7.44 0.62 41.56
CA CYS A 201 7.73 2.05 41.48
C CYS A 201 7.11 2.80 42.67
N LYS A 202 7.74 3.91 43.07
CA LYS A 202 7.14 4.84 44.05
C LYS A 202 6.12 5.77 43.42
N SER A 203 6.36 6.21 42.19
CA SER A 203 5.42 7.02 41.40
C SER A 203 4.23 6.17 40.97
N ARG A 204 3.05 6.78 40.90
CA ARG A 204 1.89 6.14 40.30
C ARG A 204 2.09 6.06 38.79
N LEU A 205 1.72 4.92 38.20
CA LEU A 205 1.75 4.72 36.75
C LEU A 205 0.34 4.82 36.17
N HIS A 206 0.23 5.52 35.05
CA HIS A 206 -0.97 5.63 34.24
C HIS A 206 -0.69 5.03 32.86
N PHE A 207 -1.57 4.14 32.38
CA PHE A 207 -1.44 3.59 31.04
C PHE A 207 -2.43 4.27 30.09
N LEU A 208 -1.89 5.05 29.17
CA LEU A 208 -2.65 5.82 28.20
C LEU A 208 -2.63 5.10 26.84
N MET A 209 -3.80 4.71 26.35
CA MET A 209 -3.98 4.11 25.03
C MET A 209 -4.81 5.08 24.17
N ALA A 210 -4.14 5.81 23.27
CA ALA A 210 -4.78 6.76 22.39
C ALA A 210 -4.87 6.20 20.96
N GLY A 211 -6.09 5.88 20.52
CA GLY A 211 -6.26 5.16 19.26
C GLY A 211 -7.70 4.94 18.86
N TRP A 212 -7.89 4.30 17.72
CA TRP A 212 -9.22 3.86 17.27
C TRP A 212 -9.26 2.35 17.16
N PHE A 213 -10.43 1.78 17.45
CA PHE A 213 -10.68 0.36 17.44
C PHE A 213 -11.38 -0.04 16.14
N PRO A 214 -10.86 -0.98 15.35
CA PRO A 214 -11.53 -1.42 14.12
C PRO A 214 -12.92 -1.98 14.32
N GLY A 215 -13.13 -2.76 15.37
CA GLY A 215 -14.43 -3.26 15.80
C GLY A 215 -15.24 -2.29 16.67
N GLY A 216 -14.80 -1.03 16.81
CA GLY A 216 -15.47 -0.03 17.64
C GLY A 216 -15.59 -0.45 19.12
N ASP A 217 -16.79 -0.32 19.67
CA ASP A 217 -17.06 -0.56 21.09
C ASP A 217 -16.85 -2.03 21.52
N ASP A 218 -17.00 -2.99 20.60
CA ASP A 218 -16.79 -4.40 20.90
C ASP A 218 -15.32 -4.71 21.21
N ASP A 219 -14.40 -4.17 20.40
CA ASP A 219 -12.97 -4.28 20.64
C ASP A 219 -12.58 -3.54 21.93
N LEU A 220 -13.12 -2.33 22.16
CA LEU A 220 -12.91 -1.59 23.40
C LEU A 220 -13.35 -2.41 24.64
N ARG A 221 -14.48 -3.11 24.54
CA ARG A 221 -14.97 -4.00 25.62
C ARG A 221 -13.99 -5.13 25.91
N LEU A 222 -13.38 -5.74 24.88
CA LEU A 222 -12.35 -6.78 25.06
C LEU A 222 -11.10 -6.23 25.76
N TYR A 223 -10.65 -5.03 25.37
CA TYR A 223 -9.49 -4.39 26.01
C TYR A 223 -9.76 -4.02 27.46
N LYS A 224 -10.95 -3.48 27.77
CA LYS A 224 -11.39 -3.21 29.14
C LYS A 224 -11.48 -4.48 29.97
N GLN A 225 -12.09 -5.54 29.44
CA GLN A 225 -12.15 -6.83 30.11
C GLN A 225 -10.76 -7.37 30.45
N ALA A 226 -9.80 -7.28 29.52
CA ALA A 226 -8.41 -7.68 29.77
C ALA A 226 -7.78 -6.83 30.89
N ALA A 227 -7.99 -5.51 30.87
CA ALA A 227 -7.50 -4.62 31.92
C ALA A 227 -8.10 -4.95 33.30
N ASP A 228 -9.41 -5.13 33.38
CA ASP A 228 -10.12 -5.43 34.64
C ASP A 228 -9.67 -6.75 35.26
N LEU A 229 -9.38 -7.77 34.42
CA LEU A 229 -8.97 -9.10 34.89
C LEU A 229 -7.47 -9.21 35.19
N LEU A 230 -6.62 -8.57 34.39
CA LEU A 230 -5.16 -8.72 34.48
C LEU A 230 -4.49 -7.61 35.30
N ALA A 231 -5.12 -6.44 35.37
CA ALA A 231 -4.57 -5.23 35.98
C ALA A 231 -5.64 -4.37 36.69
N PRO A 232 -6.39 -4.91 37.67
CA PRO A 232 -7.50 -4.19 38.33
C PRO A 232 -7.08 -2.92 39.09
N GLU A 233 -5.79 -2.75 39.39
CA GLU A 233 -5.25 -1.57 40.09
C GLU A 233 -4.66 -0.53 39.13
N LEU A 234 -4.51 -0.86 37.85
CA LEU A 234 -3.91 0.02 36.86
C LEU A 234 -4.91 1.07 36.42
N ASN A 235 -4.50 2.34 36.46
CA ASN A 235 -5.28 3.40 35.84
C ASN A 235 -5.06 3.37 34.32
N LEU A 236 -5.89 2.60 33.61
CA LEU A 236 -5.91 2.54 32.15
C LEU A 236 -6.88 3.59 31.58
N ILE A 237 -6.36 4.47 30.73
CA ILE A 237 -7.10 5.54 30.08
C ILE A 237 -7.13 5.24 28.57
N ALA A 238 -8.28 4.84 28.05
CA ALA A 238 -8.49 4.64 26.62
C ALA A 238 -9.14 5.89 26.00
N LEU A 239 -8.50 6.49 25.00
CA LEU A 239 -8.95 7.72 24.34
C LEU A 239 -9.13 7.55 22.83
N ASN A 240 -10.05 8.31 22.26
CA ASN A 240 -10.35 8.31 20.83
C ASN A 240 -9.22 8.96 20.03
N GLY A 241 -8.47 8.15 19.27
CA GLY A 241 -7.38 8.59 18.41
C GLY A 241 -7.79 9.31 17.13
N ASN A 242 -9.10 9.42 16.83
CA ASN A 242 -9.59 10.23 15.72
C ASN A 242 -9.66 11.73 16.06
N ASP A 243 -9.45 12.10 17.33
CA ASP A 243 -9.29 13.49 17.77
C ASP A 243 -7.79 13.84 17.78
N SER A 244 -7.32 14.52 16.74
CA SER A 244 -5.90 14.87 16.58
C SER A 244 -5.40 15.79 17.69
N SER A 245 -6.22 16.74 18.14
CA SER A 245 -5.89 17.63 19.25
C SER A 245 -5.69 16.85 20.55
N LEU A 246 -6.55 15.85 20.80
CA LEU A 246 -6.41 14.96 21.95
C LEU A 246 -5.15 14.10 21.85
N VAL A 247 -4.82 13.57 20.67
CA VAL A 247 -3.60 12.77 20.46
C VAL A 247 -2.35 13.63 20.69
N ASP A 248 -2.32 14.88 20.24
CA ASP A 248 -1.21 15.81 20.49
C ASP A 248 -1.02 16.07 21.98
N LYS A 249 -2.12 16.25 22.73
CA LYS A 249 -2.10 16.33 24.19
C LYS A 249 -1.58 15.04 24.85
N CYS A 250 -1.87 13.87 24.28
CA CYS A 250 -1.32 12.60 24.78
C CYS A 250 0.21 12.55 24.64
N TRP A 251 0.75 12.97 23.49
CA TRP A 251 2.19 13.08 23.27
C TRP A 251 2.87 14.03 24.28
N ALA A 252 2.25 15.19 24.53
CA ALA A 252 2.72 16.16 25.51
C ALA A 252 2.71 15.60 26.95
N ALA A 253 1.68 14.83 27.30
CA ALA A 253 1.47 14.29 28.66
C ALA A 253 2.32 13.06 29.00
N ALA A 254 2.76 12.31 28.00
CA ALA A 254 3.51 11.06 28.17
C ALA A 254 4.89 11.23 28.84
N ASP A 255 5.45 10.15 29.36
CA ASP A 255 6.81 10.09 29.91
C ASP A 255 7.62 8.91 29.36
N ILE A 256 6.93 7.83 28.99
CA ILE A 256 7.47 6.64 28.36
C ILE A 256 6.53 6.26 27.22
N PHE A 257 7.06 5.90 26.06
CA PHE A 257 6.27 5.27 25.00
C PHE A 257 6.45 3.76 25.04
N ILE A 258 5.37 3.01 24.90
CA ILE A 258 5.40 1.54 24.83
C ILE A 258 4.75 1.04 23.55
N SER A 259 5.38 0.04 22.93
CA SER A 259 4.77 -0.71 21.83
C SER A 259 5.32 -2.13 21.81
N LEU A 260 4.58 -3.08 22.42
CA LEU A 260 4.96 -4.49 22.46
C LEU A 260 4.25 -5.24 21.33
N VAL A 261 4.62 -4.94 20.08
CA VAL A 261 4.06 -5.61 18.90
C VAL A 261 4.50 -7.07 18.86
N ASP A 262 3.54 -7.95 18.60
CA ASP A 262 3.67 -9.40 18.43
C ASP A 262 3.24 -9.85 17.02
N ASN A 263 2.95 -8.89 16.13
CA ASN A 263 2.30 -9.14 14.86
C ASN A 263 3.25 -9.03 13.65
N ILE A 264 3.18 -10.03 12.77
CA ILE A 264 4.00 -10.12 11.55
C ILE A 264 3.68 -9.07 10.48
N GLN A 265 2.60 -8.29 10.65
CA GLN A 265 2.28 -7.16 9.78
C GLN A 265 3.16 -5.94 10.03
N GLU A 266 3.72 -5.79 11.23
CA GLU A 266 4.53 -4.61 11.57
C GLU A 266 5.96 -4.75 11.02
N THR A 267 6.25 -3.96 9.99
CA THR A 267 7.49 -4.05 9.22
C THR A 267 8.48 -2.93 9.48
N PHE A 268 8.05 -1.81 10.09
CA PHE A 268 8.92 -0.64 10.30
C PHE A 268 8.76 -0.02 11.69
N GLY A 269 7.54 0.25 12.11
CA GLY A 269 7.27 0.99 13.34
C GLY A 269 7.46 2.48 13.23
N ILE A 270 6.56 3.15 12.50
CA ILE A 270 6.60 4.61 12.41
C ILE A 270 6.35 5.27 13.78
N THR A 271 5.43 4.73 14.58
CA THR A 271 5.03 5.34 15.86
C THR A 271 6.13 5.30 16.95
N PRO A 272 6.92 4.23 17.11
CA PRO A 272 8.15 4.31 17.91
C PRO A 272 9.11 5.41 17.46
N VAL A 273 9.27 5.64 16.15
CA VAL A 273 10.11 6.71 15.62
C VAL A 273 9.51 8.10 15.90
N GLU A 274 8.18 8.24 15.82
CA GLU A 274 7.46 9.44 16.24
C GLU A 274 7.70 9.73 17.73
N ALA A 275 7.64 8.71 18.59
CA ALA A 275 7.93 8.83 20.01
C ALA A 275 9.38 9.27 20.26
N MET A 276 10.34 8.66 19.56
CA MET A 276 11.74 9.05 19.59
C MET A 276 11.93 10.50 19.15
N ALA A 277 11.28 10.92 18.06
CA ALA A 277 11.32 12.31 17.57
C ALA A 277 10.73 13.31 18.59
N ALA A 278 9.68 12.91 19.30
CA ALA A 278 9.11 13.65 20.42
C ALA A 278 10.02 13.63 21.67
N GLY A 279 11.15 12.92 21.67
CA GLY A 279 12.07 12.84 22.80
C GLY A 279 11.58 11.92 23.93
N LEU A 280 10.69 10.98 23.64
CA LEU A 280 10.29 9.94 24.59
C LEU A 280 11.27 8.76 24.55
N PRO A 281 11.68 8.22 25.71
CA PRO A 281 12.27 6.89 25.73
C PRO A 281 11.20 5.85 25.33
N VAL A 282 11.60 4.89 24.51
CA VAL A 282 10.71 3.86 23.99
C VAL A 282 10.99 2.50 24.61
N VAL A 283 9.95 1.76 25.00
CA VAL A 283 10.01 0.35 25.40
C VAL A 283 9.26 -0.45 24.36
N VAL A 284 9.98 -1.20 23.52
CA VAL A 284 9.39 -1.83 22.34
C VAL A 284 9.81 -3.29 22.24
N SER A 285 9.03 -4.11 21.53
CA SER A 285 9.44 -5.49 21.25
C SER A 285 10.73 -5.54 20.42
N ASP A 286 11.59 -6.51 20.71
CA ASP A 286 12.71 -6.90 19.85
C ASP A 286 12.15 -7.65 18.62
N TRP A 287 11.58 -6.87 17.72
CA TRP A 287 10.77 -7.33 16.60
C TRP A 287 11.16 -6.60 15.32
N ASP A 288 11.20 -7.31 14.18
CA ASP A 288 11.46 -6.83 12.81
C ASP A 288 11.89 -5.35 12.69
N GLY A 289 10.94 -4.47 12.34
CA GLY A 289 11.19 -3.06 12.07
C GLY A 289 11.69 -2.28 13.29
N TYR A 290 11.27 -2.67 14.49
CA TYR A 290 11.66 -2.02 15.74
C TYR A 290 13.15 -2.26 16.04
N ARG A 291 13.68 -3.45 15.76
CA ARG A 291 15.13 -3.74 15.89
C ARG A 291 15.97 -2.85 14.99
N TYR A 292 15.43 -2.43 13.85
CA TYR A 292 16.13 -1.52 12.95
C TYR A 292 16.01 -0.06 13.39
N THR A 293 14.84 0.36 13.87
CA THR A 293 14.59 1.75 14.23
C THR A 293 15.12 2.12 15.62
N VAL A 294 15.23 1.17 16.55
CA VAL A 294 15.63 1.37 17.95
C VAL A 294 16.92 0.61 18.28
N ARG A 295 17.85 1.26 18.99
CA ARG A 295 19.08 0.68 19.54
C ARG A 295 18.90 0.42 21.03
N ASP A 296 18.97 -0.86 21.40
CA ASP A 296 18.77 -1.30 22.78
C ASP A 296 19.71 -0.58 23.75
N GLN A 297 19.15 -0.15 24.89
CA GLN A 297 19.77 0.62 25.97
C GLN A 297 20.33 2.01 25.59
N VAL A 298 20.18 2.46 24.33
CA VAL A 298 20.70 3.76 23.87
C VAL A 298 19.58 4.77 23.72
N ASP A 299 18.63 4.49 22.81
CA ASP A 299 17.48 5.36 22.52
C ASP A 299 16.13 4.70 22.86
N GLY A 300 16.16 3.41 23.19
CA GLY A 300 15.03 2.67 23.73
C GLY A 300 15.49 1.37 24.39
N ILE A 301 14.52 0.58 24.85
CA ILE A 301 14.76 -0.75 25.43
C ILE A 301 14.01 -1.78 24.58
N LEU A 302 14.76 -2.74 24.03
CA LEU A 302 14.20 -3.84 23.24
C LEU A 302 13.81 -5.00 24.16
N ILE A 303 12.55 -5.43 24.09
CA ILE A 303 12.01 -6.50 24.90
C ILE A 303 12.04 -7.81 24.11
N PRO A 304 12.74 -8.86 24.59
CA PRO A 304 12.86 -10.12 23.87
C PRO A 304 11.50 -10.73 23.49
N THR A 305 11.45 -11.27 22.29
CA THR A 305 10.29 -11.95 21.72
C THR A 305 10.55 -13.45 21.56
N LEU A 306 9.49 -14.25 21.56
CA LEU A 306 9.53 -15.70 21.34
C LEU A 306 8.40 -16.08 20.39
N ALA A 307 8.75 -16.64 19.23
CA ALA A 307 7.79 -17.14 18.26
C ALA A 307 7.81 -18.67 18.20
N SER A 308 6.71 -19.26 17.74
CA SER A 308 6.66 -20.69 17.42
C SER A 308 7.65 -21.04 16.29
N ALA A 309 8.25 -22.23 16.35
CA ALA A 309 9.27 -22.69 15.39
C ALA A 309 8.73 -23.01 13.97
N GLY A 310 7.43 -22.81 13.73
CA GLY A 310 6.76 -23.21 12.49
C GLY A 310 6.46 -24.71 12.43
N GLY A 311 6.44 -25.29 11.22
CA GLY A 311 6.11 -26.69 10.99
C GLY A 311 4.66 -26.92 10.52
N ASP A 312 4.16 -28.14 10.70
CA ASP A 312 2.88 -28.59 10.13
C ASP A 312 1.68 -27.72 10.52
N LEU A 313 1.65 -27.20 11.76
CA LEU A 313 0.59 -26.29 12.21
C LEU A 313 0.65 -24.93 11.49
N GLY A 314 1.85 -24.39 11.28
CA GLY A 314 2.04 -23.16 10.51
C GLY A 314 1.70 -23.37 9.03
N TYR A 315 2.03 -24.55 8.48
CA TYR A 315 1.66 -24.92 7.13
C TYR A 315 0.14 -25.08 6.97
N LEU A 316 -0.55 -25.71 7.92
CA LEU A 316 -2.01 -25.81 7.95
C LEU A 316 -2.66 -24.42 7.96
N LEU A 317 -2.18 -23.51 8.82
CA LEU A 317 -2.68 -22.13 8.86
C LEU A 317 -2.49 -21.42 7.51
N SER A 318 -1.33 -21.62 6.87
CA SER A 318 -1.07 -21.10 5.52
C SER A 318 -2.02 -21.70 4.49
N MET A 319 -2.31 -23.00 4.54
CA MET A 319 -3.23 -23.67 3.63
C MET A 319 -4.67 -23.18 3.81
N LEU A 320 -5.16 -23.11 5.04
CA LEU A 320 -6.51 -22.63 5.35
C LEU A 320 -6.72 -21.21 4.82
N HIS A 321 -5.73 -20.34 5.00
CA HIS A 321 -5.79 -19.00 4.46
C HIS A 321 -5.69 -18.98 2.91
N SER A 322 -4.82 -19.80 2.32
CA SER A 322 -4.63 -19.87 0.86
C SER A 322 -5.85 -20.42 0.12
N LEU A 323 -6.64 -21.27 0.78
CA LEU A 323 -7.91 -21.81 0.27
C LEU A 323 -9.11 -20.90 0.60
N GLU A 324 -8.86 -19.70 1.13
CA GLU A 324 -9.88 -18.74 1.56
C GLU A 324 -10.88 -19.31 2.60
N VAL A 325 -10.47 -20.36 3.32
CA VAL A 325 -11.24 -20.93 4.44
C VAL A 325 -11.14 -20.01 5.66
N GLU A 326 -9.98 -19.39 5.85
CA GLU A 326 -9.72 -18.44 6.94
C GLU A 326 -9.37 -17.06 6.43
N THR A 327 -9.86 -16.05 7.17
CA THR A 327 -9.61 -14.64 6.86
C THR A 327 -8.15 -14.28 7.09
N TYR A 328 -7.70 -13.18 6.47
CA TYR A 328 -6.38 -12.63 6.76
C TYR A 328 -6.22 -12.27 8.24
N GLN A 329 -7.25 -11.68 8.86
CA GLN A 329 -7.25 -11.32 10.28
C GLN A 329 -7.05 -12.55 11.17
N THR A 330 -7.72 -13.67 10.87
CA THR A 330 -7.48 -14.94 11.57
C THR A 330 -6.04 -15.41 11.36
N TYR A 331 -5.52 -15.35 10.13
CA TYR A 331 -4.15 -15.77 9.81
C TYR A 331 -3.09 -15.02 10.61
N VAL A 332 -3.09 -13.68 10.58
CA VAL A 332 -2.10 -12.88 11.34
C VAL A 332 -2.37 -12.87 12.84
N GLY A 333 -3.65 -12.84 13.25
CA GLY A 333 -4.04 -12.90 14.66
C GLY A 333 -3.64 -14.22 15.32
N ALA A 334 -3.76 -15.35 14.61
CA ALA A 334 -3.32 -16.64 15.11
C ALA A 334 -1.80 -16.70 15.31
N VAL A 335 -1.02 -16.12 14.39
CA VAL A 335 0.45 -16.03 14.56
C VAL A 335 0.79 -15.12 15.75
N ALA A 336 0.14 -13.96 15.87
CA ALA A 336 0.37 -13.02 16.95
C ALA A 336 0.01 -13.59 18.33
N GLN A 337 -1.12 -14.29 18.45
CA GLN A 337 -1.55 -14.95 19.69
C GLN A 337 -0.55 -16.01 20.19
N HIS A 338 0.31 -16.53 19.30
CA HIS A 338 1.37 -17.50 19.59
C HIS A 338 2.78 -16.89 19.47
N THR A 339 2.87 -15.56 19.51
CA THR A 339 4.11 -14.81 19.58
C THR A 339 4.16 -14.08 20.91
N ALA A 340 5.09 -14.45 21.77
CA ALA A 340 5.21 -13.88 23.11
C ALA A 340 6.20 -12.72 23.13
N VAL A 341 5.92 -11.73 23.97
CA VAL A 341 6.86 -10.67 24.38
C VAL A 341 7.14 -10.84 25.87
N HIS A 342 8.40 -10.73 26.30
CA HIS A 342 8.79 -11.03 27.67
C HIS A 342 8.27 -9.98 28.68
N VAL A 343 7.09 -10.24 29.25
CA VAL A 343 6.35 -9.31 30.14
C VAL A 343 7.17 -8.80 31.33
N GLN A 344 7.88 -9.66 32.05
CA GLN A 344 8.67 -9.24 33.22
C GLN A 344 9.83 -8.33 32.85
N LYS A 345 10.46 -8.52 31.67
CA LYS A 345 11.50 -7.62 31.18
C LYS A 345 10.91 -6.27 30.76
N ALA A 346 9.73 -6.27 30.12
CA ALA A 346 9.00 -5.04 29.83
C ALA A 346 8.66 -4.26 31.12
N ALA A 347 8.15 -4.96 32.14
CA ALA A 347 7.83 -4.37 33.44
C ALA A 347 9.07 -3.78 34.11
N ALA A 348 10.20 -4.50 34.10
CA ALA A 348 11.47 -4.01 34.65
C ALA A 348 11.98 -2.77 33.90
N ALA A 349 11.88 -2.75 32.56
CA ALA A 349 12.26 -1.62 31.74
C ALA A 349 11.39 -0.38 32.03
N ILE A 350 10.07 -0.54 32.12
CA ILE A 350 9.16 0.54 32.51
C ILE A 350 9.50 1.04 33.91
N ALA A 351 9.72 0.15 34.88
CA ALA A 351 10.02 0.53 36.26
C ALA A 351 11.36 1.26 36.42
N GLN A 352 12.37 0.81 35.68
CA GLN A 352 13.67 1.47 35.56
C GLN A 352 13.51 2.90 35.06
N LEU A 353 12.79 3.08 33.94
CA LEU A 353 12.55 4.40 33.36
C LEU A 353 11.69 5.26 34.27
N ALA A 354 10.64 4.73 34.89
CA ALA A 354 9.76 5.44 35.81
C ALA A 354 10.53 6.00 37.02
N SER A 355 11.47 5.22 37.56
CA SER A 355 12.27 5.59 38.74
C SER A 355 13.46 6.50 38.45
N ASN A 356 13.83 6.71 37.18
CA ASN A 356 15.02 7.46 36.80
C ASN A 356 14.72 8.52 35.71
N SER A 357 14.43 9.75 36.13
CA SER A 357 14.15 10.87 35.22
C SER A 357 15.34 11.22 34.33
N GLN A 358 16.58 11.15 34.84
CA GLN A 358 17.78 11.45 34.05
C GLN A 358 17.96 10.45 32.91
N GLN A 359 17.67 9.16 33.17
CA GLN A 359 17.73 8.15 32.13
C GLN A 359 16.65 8.38 31.06
N ARG A 360 15.42 8.75 31.44
CA ARG A 360 14.37 9.10 30.48
C ARG A 360 14.80 10.24 29.56
N ILE A 361 15.38 11.31 30.13
CA ILE A 361 15.88 12.46 29.36
C ILE A 361 17.00 12.02 28.41
N THR A 362 18.02 11.32 28.93
CA THR A 362 19.20 10.92 28.14
C THR A 362 18.81 9.99 26.97
N MET A 363 17.94 9.01 27.23
CA MET A 363 17.46 8.08 26.22
C MET A 363 16.53 8.75 25.20
N GLY A 364 15.64 9.64 25.66
CA GLY A 364 14.79 10.44 24.79
C GLY A 364 15.57 11.36 23.86
N GLU A 365 16.63 12.04 24.35
CA GLU A 365 17.52 12.86 23.53
C GLU A 365 18.29 12.03 22.49
N ALA A 366 18.77 10.84 22.86
CA ALA A 366 19.40 9.91 21.94
C ALA A 366 18.43 9.45 20.84
N GLY A 367 17.18 9.16 21.20
CA GLY A 367 16.11 8.82 20.26
C GLY A 367 15.79 9.96 19.31
N ARG A 368 15.63 11.18 19.82
CA ARG A 368 15.38 12.37 19.00
C ARG A 368 16.50 12.60 18.00
N ARG A 369 17.77 12.48 18.43
CA ARG A 369 18.93 12.61 17.54
C ARG A 369 18.88 11.56 16.43
N ARG A 370 18.62 10.30 16.77
CA ARG A 370 18.49 9.22 15.79
C ARG A 370 17.36 9.49 14.78
N ALA A 371 16.21 9.97 15.25
CA ALA A 371 15.09 10.31 14.37
C ALA A 371 15.47 11.43 13.38
N LEU A 372 16.15 12.48 13.84
CA LEU A 372 16.64 13.56 12.98
C LEU A 372 17.66 13.05 11.94
N ASP A 373 18.62 12.24 12.39
CA ASP A 373 19.75 11.79 11.57
C ASP A 373 19.37 10.73 10.52
N MET A 374 18.33 9.92 10.77
CA MET A 374 18.00 8.77 9.92
C MET A 374 16.58 8.77 9.33
N PHE A 375 15.62 9.41 10.00
CA PHE A 375 14.20 9.25 9.71
C PHE A 375 13.49 10.58 9.43
N SER A 376 14.22 11.69 9.34
CA SER A 376 13.66 12.97 8.93
C SER A 376 13.37 12.99 7.42
N TRP A 377 12.38 13.77 7.01
CA TRP A 377 12.03 13.93 5.59
C TRP A 377 13.22 14.33 4.70
N PRO A 378 14.08 15.30 5.07
CA PRO A 378 15.25 15.64 4.26
C PRO A 378 16.18 14.45 4.00
N VAL A 379 16.48 13.67 5.04
CA VAL A 379 17.36 12.49 4.95
C VAL A 379 16.74 11.44 4.04
N VAL A 380 15.47 11.09 4.27
CA VAL A 380 14.79 10.05 3.49
C VAL A 380 14.64 10.48 2.03
N VAL A 381 14.25 11.73 1.76
CA VAL A 381 14.13 12.25 0.38
C VAL A 381 15.47 12.18 -0.36
N ASP A 382 16.58 12.46 0.32
CA ASP A 382 17.90 12.34 -0.30
C ASP A 382 18.28 10.89 -0.62
N LEU A 383 17.85 9.91 0.19
CA LEU A 383 17.97 8.48 -0.15
C LEU A 383 17.13 8.10 -1.38
N TYR A 384 15.91 8.65 -1.52
CA TYR A 384 15.11 8.45 -2.73
C TYR A 384 15.79 9.02 -3.98
N LYS A 385 16.35 10.24 -3.90
CA LYS A 385 17.11 10.84 -5.01
C LYS A 385 18.31 9.99 -5.40
N GLN A 386 19.10 9.56 -4.42
CA GLN A 386 20.25 8.68 -4.66
C GLN A 386 19.84 7.38 -5.36
N LEU A 387 18.75 6.75 -4.92
CA LEU A 387 18.19 5.58 -5.59
C LEU A 387 17.81 5.90 -7.03
N PHE A 388 17.11 7.00 -7.28
CA PHE A 388 16.68 7.35 -8.64
C PHE A 388 17.87 7.59 -9.58
N ASP A 389 18.91 8.27 -9.10
CA ASP A 389 20.15 8.47 -9.83
C ASP A 389 20.87 7.15 -10.12
N GLU A 390 20.95 6.25 -9.13
CA GLU A 390 21.55 4.92 -9.31
C GLU A 390 20.80 4.10 -10.36
N LEU A 391 19.46 4.06 -10.29
CA LEU A 391 18.64 3.35 -11.26
C LEU A 391 18.76 3.97 -12.66
N ALA A 392 18.86 5.30 -12.76
CA ALA A 392 19.11 5.99 -14.01
C ALA A 392 20.46 5.60 -14.63
N GLN A 393 21.52 5.54 -13.83
CA GLN A 393 22.83 5.07 -14.31
C GLN A 393 22.77 3.61 -14.78
N ARG A 394 22.10 2.73 -14.03
CA ARG A 394 21.91 1.32 -14.43
C ARG A 394 21.20 1.20 -15.78
N ARG A 395 20.17 2.01 -16.06
CA ARG A 395 19.48 2.04 -17.37
C ARG A 395 20.41 2.40 -18.53
N LEU A 396 21.38 3.29 -18.30
CA LEU A 396 22.31 3.75 -19.35
C LEU A 396 23.43 2.75 -19.62
N THR A 397 23.80 1.93 -18.64
CA THR A 397 24.97 1.04 -18.73
C THR A 397 24.64 -0.40 -19.12
N VAL A 398 23.42 -0.87 -18.84
CA VAL A 398 23.05 -2.27 -19.06
C VAL A 398 22.39 -2.40 -20.42
N GLU A 399 23.00 -3.18 -21.33
CA GLU A 399 22.30 -3.54 -22.57
C GLU A 399 21.02 -4.33 -22.23
N PRO A 400 19.87 -3.95 -22.81
CA PRO A 400 18.61 -4.64 -22.56
C PRO A 400 18.65 -6.07 -23.13
N SER A 401 19.17 -7.00 -22.34
CA SER A 401 19.38 -8.39 -22.75
C SER A 401 18.10 -9.21 -22.99
N PHE A 402 16.93 -8.59 -22.79
CA PHE A 402 15.59 -9.21 -22.88
C PHE A 402 14.74 -8.69 -24.05
N ALA A 403 15.19 -7.66 -24.77
CA ALA A 403 14.29 -6.85 -25.59
C ALA A 403 13.91 -7.42 -26.97
N SER A 404 14.43 -8.56 -27.46
CA SER A 404 14.32 -8.81 -28.90
C SER A 404 13.18 -9.70 -29.40
N ASN A 405 12.55 -10.59 -28.61
CA ASN A 405 11.54 -11.54 -29.18
C ASN A 405 10.36 -11.96 -28.27
N ALA A 406 10.22 -11.43 -27.05
CA ALA A 406 9.14 -11.83 -26.14
C ALA A 406 7.79 -11.15 -26.48
N PRO A 407 6.64 -11.76 -26.12
CA PRO A 407 5.34 -11.09 -26.16
C PRO A 407 5.40 -9.76 -25.41
N ARG A 408 4.83 -8.70 -26.00
CA ARG A 408 4.82 -7.34 -25.42
C ARG A 408 3.59 -7.08 -24.54
N LEU A 409 2.55 -7.89 -24.71
CA LEU A 409 1.34 -7.87 -23.91
C LEU A 409 1.42 -8.95 -22.83
N ASN A 410 0.84 -8.67 -21.67
CA ASN A 410 0.70 -9.65 -20.61
C ASN A 410 -0.18 -10.81 -21.11
N PRO A 411 0.32 -12.05 -21.19
CA PRO A 411 -0.44 -13.18 -21.71
C PRO A 411 -1.63 -13.58 -20.83
N LEU A 412 -1.68 -13.12 -19.57
CA LEU A 412 -2.78 -13.38 -18.64
C LEU A 412 -3.79 -12.22 -18.57
N ARG A 413 -3.50 -11.10 -19.23
CA ARG A 413 -4.30 -9.86 -19.18
C ARG A 413 -4.30 -9.18 -20.55
N GLY A 414 -4.52 -9.97 -21.60
CA GLY A 414 -4.53 -9.49 -22.97
C GLY A 414 -5.75 -8.63 -23.29
N GLU A 415 -5.95 -8.38 -24.58
CA GLU A 415 -7.02 -7.52 -25.08
C GLU A 415 -8.29 -8.40 -25.25
N PRO A 416 -9.40 -8.10 -24.54
CA PRO A 416 -10.53 -9.02 -24.46
C PRO A 416 -11.23 -9.28 -25.79
N PHE A 417 -11.34 -8.30 -26.70
CA PHE A 417 -11.98 -8.54 -27.99
C PHE A 417 -11.17 -9.53 -28.83
N ARG A 418 -9.84 -9.42 -28.81
CA ARG A 418 -8.91 -10.34 -29.46
C ARG A 418 -8.92 -11.72 -28.82
N ASP A 419 -8.73 -11.77 -27.50
CA ASP A 419 -8.54 -13.01 -26.75
C ASP A 419 -9.80 -13.91 -26.81
N PHE A 420 -11.00 -13.31 -26.91
CA PHE A 420 -12.27 -14.02 -27.02
C PHE A 420 -12.89 -14.01 -28.42
N THR A 421 -12.16 -13.62 -29.47
CA THR A 421 -12.67 -13.61 -30.87
C THR A 421 -13.31 -14.94 -31.28
N HIS A 422 -12.67 -16.05 -30.93
CA HIS A 422 -13.11 -17.42 -31.24
C HIS A 422 -14.42 -17.85 -30.56
N PHE A 423 -14.98 -17.05 -29.63
CA PHE A 423 -16.29 -17.30 -29.06
C PHE A 423 -17.42 -16.91 -30.03
N ALA A 424 -17.15 -15.99 -30.96
CA ALA A 424 -18.11 -15.54 -31.95
C ALA A 424 -17.97 -16.35 -33.26
N THR A 425 -19.09 -16.63 -33.92
CA THR A 425 -19.10 -17.29 -35.24
C THR A 425 -18.47 -16.41 -36.33
N HIS A 426 -18.60 -15.09 -36.19
CA HIS A 426 -18.05 -14.09 -37.11
C HIS A 426 -17.44 -12.95 -36.29
N VAL A 427 -16.36 -12.37 -36.81
CA VAL A 427 -15.72 -11.17 -36.26
C VAL A 427 -15.86 -10.04 -37.29
N ILE A 428 -15.90 -8.79 -36.83
CA ILE A 428 -15.89 -7.65 -37.73
C ILE A 428 -14.55 -7.58 -38.45
N GLU A 429 -14.59 -7.53 -39.78
CA GLU A 429 -13.40 -7.46 -40.63
C GLU A 429 -13.66 -6.46 -41.78
N PRO A 430 -12.62 -5.86 -42.39
CA PRO A 430 -12.79 -4.85 -43.43
C PRO A 430 -13.67 -5.29 -44.60
N SER A 431 -13.61 -6.58 -44.96
CA SER A 431 -14.39 -7.18 -46.05
C SER A 431 -15.78 -7.68 -45.65
N LEU A 432 -16.18 -7.56 -44.38
CA LEU A 432 -17.52 -7.96 -43.94
C LEU A 432 -18.55 -6.98 -44.52
N ARG A 433 -19.59 -7.51 -45.16
CA ARG A 433 -20.68 -6.70 -45.72
C ARG A 433 -21.78 -6.55 -44.69
N LEU A 434 -22.10 -5.31 -44.37
CA LEU A 434 -23.16 -4.93 -43.44
C LEU A 434 -24.30 -4.28 -44.21
N ARG A 435 -25.53 -4.56 -43.81
CA ARG A 435 -26.74 -3.93 -44.38
C ARG A 435 -27.71 -3.60 -43.25
N LEU A 436 -28.64 -2.70 -43.53
CA LEU A 436 -29.73 -2.43 -42.61
C LEU A 436 -30.62 -3.69 -42.48
N SER A 437 -30.99 -4.07 -41.25
CA SER A 437 -31.85 -5.23 -41.01
C SER A 437 -33.21 -5.06 -41.69
N GLN A 438 -33.83 -6.18 -42.10
CA GLN A 438 -35.12 -6.14 -42.78
C GLN A 438 -36.18 -5.40 -41.94
N GLY A 439 -36.77 -4.35 -42.51
CA GLY A 439 -37.79 -3.53 -41.86
C GLY A 439 -37.26 -2.49 -40.86
N SER A 440 -35.95 -2.40 -40.66
CA SER A 440 -35.31 -1.33 -39.89
C SER A 440 -35.10 -0.07 -40.75
N LYS A 441 -35.00 1.08 -40.08
CA LYS A 441 -34.66 2.42 -40.59
C LYS A 441 -33.60 3.03 -39.69
N ALA A 442 -32.79 3.97 -40.19
CA ALA A 442 -31.80 4.63 -39.35
C ALA A 442 -32.43 5.29 -38.09
N SER A 443 -33.64 5.86 -38.24
CA SER A 443 -34.38 6.50 -37.15
C SER A 443 -34.78 5.54 -36.01
N ASN A 444 -34.77 4.22 -36.22
CA ASN A 444 -35.07 3.26 -35.14
C ASN A 444 -34.04 3.33 -34.00
N LEU A 445 -32.84 3.85 -34.25
CA LEU A 445 -31.82 4.06 -33.22
C LEU A 445 -32.34 4.94 -32.06
N GLU A 446 -33.18 5.94 -32.32
CA GLU A 446 -33.70 6.84 -31.29
C GLU A 446 -34.49 6.08 -30.22
N ALA A 447 -35.36 5.16 -30.65
CA ALA A 447 -36.11 4.30 -29.74
C ALA A 447 -35.19 3.34 -28.98
N CYS A 448 -34.15 2.78 -29.63
CA CYS A 448 -33.17 1.91 -28.98
C CYS A 448 -32.38 2.65 -27.88
N LEU A 449 -32.11 3.95 -28.05
CA LEU A 449 -31.39 4.77 -27.07
C LEU A 449 -32.22 5.09 -25.83
N LEU A 450 -33.56 5.01 -25.91
CA LEU A 450 -34.44 5.14 -24.73
C LEU A 450 -34.36 3.92 -23.80
N VAL A 451 -33.86 2.78 -24.29
CA VAL A 451 -33.65 1.57 -23.49
C VAL A 451 -32.33 1.67 -22.75
N GLN A 452 -32.38 1.82 -21.43
CA GLN A 452 -31.19 2.02 -20.58
C GLN A 452 -30.13 0.91 -20.74
N LEU A 453 -30.53 -0.36 -20.92
CA LEU A 453 -29.58 -1.46 -21.12
C LEU A 453 -28.72 -1.30 -22.38
N ASN A 454 -29.21 -0.59 -23.40
CA ASN A 454 -28.49 -0.35 -24.64
C ASN A 454 -27.43 0.75 -24.50
N THR A 455 -27.52 1.59 -23.47
CA THR A 455 -26.66 2.76 -23.27
C THR A 455 -25.48 2.52 -22.34
N PHE A 456 -25.40 1.34 -21.71
CA PHE A 456 -24.26 0.97 -20.87
C PHE A 456 -22.94 0.92 -21.65
N TYR A 457 -21.84 1.19 -20.94
CA TYR A 457 -20.46 1.20 -21.42
C TYR A 457 -20.22 2.01 -22.72
N PRO A 458 -20.63 3.29 -22.79
CA PRO A 458 -20.56 4.07 -24.02
C PRO A 458 -19.11 4.34 -24.46
N GLY A 459 -18.14 4.32 -23.53
CA GLY A 459 -16.74 4.64 -23.81
C GLY A 459 -15.97 3.64 -24.68
N LEU A 460 -16.60 2.55 -25.13
CA LEU A 460 -15.99 1.56 -26.03
C LEU A 460 -16.53 1.61 -27.47
N ARG A 461 -17.38 2.60 -27.78
CA ARG A 461 -17.97 2.80 -29.11
C ARG A 461 -18.05 4.28 -29.47
N GLY A 462 -18.40 4.57 -30.72
CA GLY A 462 -18.67 5.92 -31.20
C GLY A 462 -19.90 6.57 -30.55
N SER A 463 -20.09 7.86 -30.81
CA SER A 463 -21.25 8.60 -30.30
C SER A 463 -22.56 8.14 -30.96
N PRO A 464 -23.73 8.44 -30.37
CA PRO A 464 -25.02 8.24 -31.05
C PRO A 464 -25.11 8.91 -32.42
N GLU A 465 -24.43 10.06 -32.61
CA GLU A 465 -24.37 10.75 -33.89
C GLU A 465 -23.53 9.96 -34.91
N ASP A 466 -22.41 9.37 -34.48
CA ASP A 466 -21.60 8.49 -35.33
C ASP A 466 -22.41 7.25 -35.75
N ALA A 467 -23.13 6.63 -34.81
CA ALA A 467 -24.00 5.49 -35.08
C ALA A 467 -25.11 5.84 -36.09
N MET A 468 -25.75 7.00 -35.91
CA MET A 468 -26.80 7.49 -36.81
C MET A 468 -26.26 7.71 -38.24
N LYS A 469 -25.08 8.31 -38.39
CA LYS A 469 -24.41 8.52 -39.69
C LYS A 469 -24.14 7.19 -40.40
N LEU A 470 -23.64 6.19 -39.67
CA LEU A 470 -23.38 4.86 -40.22
C LEU A 470 -24.67 4.16 -40.66
N LEU A 471 -25.76 4.28 -39.90
CA LEU A 471 -27.06 3.73 -40.28
C LEU A 471 -27.66 4.40 -41.52
N PHE A 472 -27.53 5.73 -41.65
CA PHE A 472 -27.98 6.44 -42.86
C PHE A 472 -27.20 5.99 -44.09
N ALA A 473 -25.88 5.83 -44.00
CA ALA A 473 -25.08 5.31 -45.10
C ALA A 473 -25.53 3.89 -45.53
N LEU A 474 -25.84 3.03 -44.55
CA LEU A 474 -26.39 1.70 -44.83
C LEU A 474 -27.80 1.76 -45.43
N GLU A 475 -28.67 2.67 -44.99
CA GLU A 475 -30.01 2.88 -45.54
C GLU A 475 -29.95 3.37 -47.00
N GLU A 476 -29.05 4.30 -47.32
CA GLU A 476 -28.82 4.81 -48.69
C GLU A 476 -28.26 3.74 -49.64
N SER A 477 -27.42 2.83 -49.12
CA SER A 477 -26.87 1.71 -49.91
C SER A 477 -27.90 0.63 -50.30
N GLY A 478 -29.08 0.65 -49.67
CA GLY A 478 -30.15 -0.30 -49.91
C GLY A 478 -29.77 -1.75 -49.54
N PRO A 479 -30.42 -2.76 -50.14
CA PRO A 479 -30.27 -4.16 -49.72
C PRO A 479 -28.88 -4.75 -49.98
N GLN A 480 -28.07 -4.10 -50.83
CA GLN A 480 -26.70 -4.52 -51.12
C GLN A 480 -25.74 -4.21 -49.97
N GLY A 481 -26.08 -3.28 -49.08
CA GLY A 481 -25.22 -2.89 -47.96
C GLY A 481 -23.87 -2.32 -48.40
N LEU A 482 -22.98 -2.15 -47.43
CA LEU A 482 -21.61 -1.67 -47.60
C LEU A 482 -20.62 -2.58 -46.89
N LEU A 483 -19.39 -2.64 -47.39
CA LEU A 483 -18.28 -3.25 -46.67
C LEU A 483 -17.91 -2.39 -45.46
N VAL A 484 -17.38 -3.00 -44.40
CA VAL A 484 -16.86 -2.27 -43.23
C VAL A 484 -15.81 -1.23 -43.64
N ASP A 485 -14.92 -1.56 -44.58
CA ASP A 485 -13.88 -0.63 -45.04
C ASP A 485 -14.47 0.56 -45.83
N GLU A 486 -15.55 0.35 -46.59
CA GLU A 486 -16.28 1.41 -47.30
C GLU A 486 -16.97 2.35 -46.28
N LEU A 487 -17.57 1.80 -45.22
CA LEU A 487 -18.20 2.59 -44.15
C LEU A 487 -17.20 3.45 -43.37
N LEU A 488 -15.94 3.01 -43.27
CA LEU A 488 -14.92 3.61 -42.42
C LEU A 488 -13.77 4.26 -43.20
N GLU A 489 -13.89 4.42 -44.52
CA GLU A 489 -12.80 4.87 -45.41
C GLU A 489 -12.16 6.18 -44.96
N ASN A 490 -12.98 7.17 -44.56
CA ASN A 490 -12.54 8.52 -44.17
C ASN A 490 -12.37 8.69 -42.64
N ILE A 491 -12.36 7.60 -41.88
CA ILE A 491 -12.22 7.62 -40.43
C ILE A 491 -10.75 7.44 -40.06
N SER A 492 -10.25 8.28 -39.14
CA SER A 492 -8.89 8.19 -38.65
C SER A 492 -8.63 6.83 -37.97
N SER A 493 -7.41 6.31 -38.09
CA SER A 493 -7.01 5.02 -37.50
C SER A 493 -7.28 4.93 -36.00
N GLN A 494 -7.19 6.04 -35.26
CA GLN A 494 -7.50 6.11 -33.84
C GLN A 494 -9.00 5.96 -33.53
N ARG A 495 -9.88 6.38 -34.45
CA ARG A 495 -11.34 6.30 -34.27
C ARG A 495 -11.96 5.03 -34.84
N LYS A 496 -11.32 4.39 -35.83
CA LYS A 496 -11.83 3.17 -36.47
C LYS A 496 -12.27 2.08 -35.46
N PRO A 497 -11.48 1.70 -34.42
CA PRO A 497 -11.88 0.66 -33.48
C PRO A 497 -13.17 0.96 -32.72
N TYR A 498 -13.41 2.24 -32.39
CA TYR A 498 -14.65 2.67 -31.74
C TYR A 498 -15.85 2.50 -32.66
N LEU A 499 -15.70 2.79 -33.95
CA LEU A 499 -16.78 2.67 -34.93
C LEU A 499 -17.02 1.21 -35.34
N GLU A 500 -15.98 0.37 -35.39
CA GLU A 500 -16.12 -1.08 -35.53
C GLU A 500 -16.96 -1.66 -34.38
N ASN A 501 -16.66 -1.27 -33.14
CA ASN A 501 -17.50 -1.64 -31.99
C ASN A 501 -18.91 -1.06 -32.06
N THR A 502 -19.09 0.15 -32.62
CA THR A 502 -20.43 0.71 -32.88
C THR A 502 -21.22 -0.18 -33.84
N LEU A 503 -20.61 -0.67 -34.93
CA LEU A 503 -21.25 -1.55 -35.91
C LEU A 503 -21.71 -2.86 -35.26
N VAL A 504 -20.85 -3.49 -34.45
CA VAL A 504 -21.20 -4.70 -33.69
C VAL A 504 -22.33 -4.42 -32.68
N TRP A 505 -22.29 -3.28 -32.00
CA TRP A 505 -23.35 -2.86 -31.07
C TRP A 505 -24.69 -2.65 -31.79
N MET A 506 -24.69 -1.99 -32.95
CA MET A 506 -25.91 -1.82 -33.76
C MET A 506 -26.46 -3.14 -34.29
N ALA A 507 -25.58 -4.08 -34.65
CA ALA A 507 -25.99 -5.46 -34.99
C ALA A 507 -26.63 -6.17 -33.78
N LYS A 508 -26.07 -6.00 -32.57
CA LYS A 508 -26.67 -6.50 -31.32
C LYS A 508 -28.05 -5.89 -31.03
N LEU A 509 -28.30 -4.64 -31.44
CA LEU A 509 -29.61 -4.00 -31.35
C LEU A 509 -30.60 -4.48 -32.43
N GLY A 510 -30.16 -5.32 -33.37
CA GLY A 510 -30.96 -5.78 -34.49
C GLY A 510 -31.14 -4.75 -35.60
N LEU A 511 -30.40 -3.64 -35.59
CA LEU A 511 -30.50 -2.58 -36.60
C LEU A 511 -29.72 -2.90 -37.87
N ILE A 512 -28.65 -3.69 -37.74
CA ILE A 512 -27.75 -4.10 -38.84
C ILE A 512 -27.70 -5.62 -38.91
N ASP A 513 -27.63 -6.14 -40.14
CA ASP A 513 -27.42 -7.54 -40.47
C ASP A 513 -26.08 -7.72 -41.22
N TRP A 514 -25.41 -8.85 -40.98
CA TRP A 514 -24.07 -9.16 -41.51
C TRP A 514 -23.99 -10.54 -42.20
N LEU A 515 -25.09 -11.29 -42.23
CA LEU A 515 -25.17 -12.60 -42.89
C LEU A 515 -25.72 -12.46 -44.30
N PRO A 516 -25.49 -13.41 -45.23
CA PRO A 516 -26.20 -13.45 -46.50
C PRO A 516 -27.72 -13.55 -46.28
N SER A 517 -28.50 -12.87 -47.11
CA SER A 517 -29.97 -12.93 -47.09
C SER A 517 -30.49 -14.20 -47.74
#